data_AF-A0A2V7LAE7-F1
#
_entry.id   AF-A0A2V7LAE7-F1
#
_cell.length_a   1.000
_cell.length_b   1.000
_cell.length_c   1.000
_cell.angle_alpha   90.00
_cell.angle_beta   90.00
_cell.angle_gamma   90.00
#
_symmetry.space_group_name_H-M   'P 1'
#
loop_
_entity.id
_entity.type
_entity.pdbx_description
1 polymer ?
#
loop_
_entity_poly.entity_id
_entity_poly.type
_entity_poly.pdbx_seq_one_letter_code
_entity_poly.pdbx_strand_id
1 'polypeptide(L)'
;MRLVALVALLLACSEAPDAVAPAGRAVPPLAGDLVAGPPVNVPAQGQYIFRHWTFGDEPFWTDTLHLNEVIETGVSPATALAVGLKVDAARLPPGFLAGADLTSPATTVELLRRDAVVGVEAQVTADQHIKRLGITCALCHSTVDNSVAPGVGRRLDGLPNRDLNVGAIVALSPVLPAAVKAVFNSWGPGKYDAEFNRDGINSPVVIPPALGLRGVALETYTGEGPVSYWNAYVAVTQMHGHGSFSDPALGINIQQSPDRVTPVLPVLRAYQLGLNAPTPAAGSFDPAAAGRGKVVFTSTGRCASCHLPAMVFTDVNLGILHDPSETGMDPVRASRLKNHKYRTTPLRALSQHPPY
;
A
#
# COMPACT_ATOMS: atom_id res chain seq x y z
N MET A 1 -51.59 39.01 54.91
CA MET A 1 -52.27 38.15 55.91
C MET A 1 -52.31 36.73 55.36
N ARG A 2 -51.76 35.76 56.14
CA ARG A 2 -51.54 34.31 55.86
C ARG A 2 -50.29 33.99 55.01
N LEU A 3 -49.11 33.82 55.65
CA LEU A 3 -48.53 32.63 56.31
C LEU A 3 -48.32 31.42 55.36
N VAL A 4 -47.07 31.16 54.95
CA VAL A 4 -46.07 30.21 55.53
C VAL A 4 -46.26 28.77 55.03
N ALA A 5 -45.28 28.27 54.29
CA ALA A 5 -44.65 26.96 54.53
C ALA A 5 -43.36 26.84 53.70
N LEU A 6 -42.25 27.00 54.41
CA LEU A 6 -40.90 26.64 54.02
C LEU A 6 -40.76 25.12 54.21
N VAL A 7 -40.30 24.38 53.19
CA VAL A 7 -39.72 23.04 53.40
C VAL A 7 -38.42 22.97 52.62
N ALA A 8 -37.32 22.96 53.37
CA ALA A 8 -36.01 22.53 52.91
C ALA A 8 -35.98 21.00 52.95
N LEU A 9 -35.48 20.35 51.89
CA LEU A 9 -35.02 18.97 51.95
C LEU A 9 -33.61 18.86 51.37
N LEU A 10 -32.78 18.13 52.11
CA LEU A 10 -31.35 17.92 51.94
C LEU A 10 -30.99 17.05 50.73
N LEU A 11 -29.76 17.22 50.29
CA LEU A 11 -29.08 16.48 49.22
C LEU A 11 -29.15 14.95 49.40
N ALA A 12 -29.29 14.26 48.27
CA ALA A 12 -28.59 13.01 48.02
C ALA A 12 -28.15 12.99 46.55
N CYS A 13 -26.84 12.84 46.34
CA CYS A 13 -26.25 12.55 45.04
C CYS A 13 -26.75 11.18 44.55
N SER A 14 -27.29 11.13 43.34
CA SER A 14 -27.32 9.90 42.56
C SER A 14 -26.94 10.22 41.13
N GLU A 15 -25.86 9.57 40.69
CA GLU A 15 -25.35 9.57 39.32
C GLU A 15 -26.46 9.19 38.34
N ALA A 16 -26.67 10.04 37.34
CA ALA A 16 -27.48 9.68 36.19
C ALA A 16 -26.69 8.67 35.33
N PRO A 17 -27.26 7.51 34.98
CA PRO A 17 -26.62 6.58 34.06
C PRO A 17 -26.61 7.15 32.63
N ASP A 18 -25.39 7.24 32.11
CA ASP A 18 -24.94 7.18 30.72
C ASP A 18 -25.95 7.52 29.60
N ALA A 19 -25.63 8.62 28.92
CA ALA A 19 -26.04 8.85 27.55
C ALA A 19 -25.51 7.72 26.66
N VAL A 20 -26.42 6.82 26.27
CA VAL A 20 -26.19 5.76 25.29
C VAL A 20 -25.76 6.41 23.96
N ALA A 21 -24.55 6.07 23.51
CA ALA A 21 -24.05 6.43 22.18
C ALA A 21 -25.03 5.95 21.08
N PRO A 22 -25.26 6.74 20.01
CA PRO A 22 -26.12 6.28 18.93
C PRO A 22 -25.49 5.04 18.28
N ALA A 23 -26.33 4.01 18.11
CA ALA A 23 -25.96 2.78 17.42
C ALA A 23 -25.33 3.09 16.06
N GLY A 24 -24.15 2.51 15.83
CA GLY A 24 -23.40 2.68 14.58
C GLY A 24 -24.29 2.35 13.38
N ARG A 25 -24.32 3.26 12.41
CA ARG A 25 -24.86 2.96 11.08
C ARG A 25 -24.09 1.76 10.53
N ALA A 26 -24.79 0.63 10.39
CA ALA A 26 -24.28 -0.52 9.68
C ALA A 26 -23.85 -0.08 8.27
N VAL A 27 -22.61 -0.39 7.91
CA VAL A 27 -22.13 -0.27 6.53
C VAL A 27 -23.02 -1.18 5.69
N PRO A 28 -23.75 -0.66 4.68
CA PRO A 28 -24.58 -1.51 3.84
C PRO A 28 -23.68 -2.53 3.14
N PRO A 29 -24.11 -3.80 3.01
CA PRO A 29 -23.37 -4.76 2.21
C PRO A 29 -23.29 -4.23 0.79
N LEU A 30 -22.12 -4.37 0.16
CA LEU A 30 -21.90 -4.12 -1.27
C LEU A 30 -22.75 -5.14 -2.06
N ALA A 31 -24.04 -4.87 -2.21
CA ALA A 31 -24.94 -5.58 -3.08
C ALA A 31 -25.08 -4.78 -4.38
N GLY A 32 -24.11 -4.96 -5.27
CA GLY A 32 -24.30 -4.73 -6.69
C GLY A 32 -24.39 -6.09 -7.35
N ASP A 33 -25.43 -6.33 -8.13
CA ASP A 33 -25.58 -7.53 -8.97
C ASP A 33 -24.41 -7.60 -9.96
N LEU A 34 -23.33 -8.25 -9.55
CA LEU A 34 -22.25 -8.66 -10.44
C LEU A 34 -22.80 -9.81 -11.27
N VAL A 35 -22.98 -9.59 -12.57
CA VAL A 35 -23.12 -10.70 -13.53
C VAL A 35 -21.90 -11.60 -13.32
N ALA A 36 -22.11 -12.72 -12.63
CA ALA A 36 -21.05 -13.64 -12.27
C ALA A 36 -20.46 -14.22 -13.56
N GLY A 37 -19.31 -13.69 -13.95
CA GLY A 37 -18.43 -14.37 -14.90
C GLY A 37 -18.06 -15.76 -14.36
N PRO A 38 -17.53 -16.65 -15.22
CA PRO A 38 -17.13 -17.99 -14.80
C PRO A 38 -16.20 -17.91 -13.57
N PRO A 39 -16.38 -18.76 -12.54
CA PRO A 39 -15.63 -18.68 -11.30
C PRO A 39 -14.13 -18.80 -11.59
N VAL A 40 -13.37 -17.79 -11.18
CA VAL A 40 -11.91 -17.84 -11.19
C VAL A 40 -11.47 -18.71 -10.02
N ASN A 41 -10.53 -19.62 -10.23
CA ASN A 41 -9.94 -20.38 -9.14
C ASN A 41 -9.07 -19.44 -8.29
N VAL A 42 -9.60 -19.01 -7.14
CA VAL A 42 -8.95 -18.04 -6.24
C VAL A 42 -7.92 -18.75 -5.38
N PRO A 43 -6.67 -18.26 -5.30
CA PRO A 43 -5.71 -18.77 -4.33
C PRO A 43 -6.20 -18.57 -2.90
N ALA A 44 -6.18 -19.63 -2.08
CA ALA A 44 -6.61 -19.55 -0.68
C ALA A 44 -5.64 -18.77 0.22
N GLN A 45 -4.42 -18.49 -0.25
CA GLN A 45 -3.36 -17.88 0.53
C GLN A 45 -3.18 -16.40 0.14
N GLY A 46 -3.52 -15.48 1.05
CA GLY A 46 -3.38 -14.04 0.79
C GLY A 46 -1.94 -13.60 0.57
N GLN A 47 -0.95 -14.32 1.13
CA GLN A 47 0.47 -14.09 0.82
C GLN A 47 0.79 -14.37 -0.65
N TYR A 48 0.24 -15.45 -1.21
CA TYR A 48 0.43 -15.75 -2.63
C TYR A 48 -0.21 -14.67 -3.50
N ILE A 49 -1.43 -14.23 -3.16
CA ILE A 49 -2.11 -13.14 -3.87
C ILE A 49 -1.24 -11.87 -3.85
N PHE A 50 -0.74 -11.50 -2.67
CA PHE A 50 0.08 -10.31 -2.50
C PHE A 50 1.40 -10.36 -3.29
N ARG A 51 2.05 -11.53 -3.34
CA ARG A 51 3.38 -11.70 -3.93
C ARG A 51 3.39 -12.03 -5.42
N HIS A 52 2.41 -12.79 -5.89
CA HIS A 52 2.48 -13.50 -7.18
C HIS A 52 1.23 -13.35 -8.05
N TRP A 53 0.13 -12.80 -7.52
CA TRP A 53 -1.09 -12.65 -8.32
C TRP A 53 -1.08 -11.32 -9.06
N THR A 54 -0.89 -11.41 -10.38
CA THR A 54 -0.87 -10.30 -11.34
C THR A 54 -2.25 -9.71 -11.64
N PHE A 55 -3.30 -10.37 -11.17
CA PHE A 55 -4.69 -10.08 -11.55
C PHE A 55 -4.96 -10.18 -13.06
N GLY A 56 -4.06 -10.75 -13.87
CA GLY A 56 -4.20 -10.77 -15.32
C GLY A 56 -3.71 -9.50 -16.02
N ASP A 57 -2.81 -8.74 -15.39
CA ASP A 57 -2.26 -7.50 -15.95
C ASP A 57 -1.22 -7.70 -17.06
N GLU A 58 -0.81 -8.94 -17.34
CA GLU A 58 0.34 -9.22 -18.18
C GLU A 58 0.24 -8.66 -19.61
N PRO A 59 -0.94 -8.67 -20.28
CA PRO A 59 -1.08 -8.07 -21.60
C PRO A 59 -0.77 -6.57 -21.63
N PHE A 60 -1.00 -5.85 -20.53
CA PHE A 60 -0.67 -4.43 -20.50
C PHE A 60 0.86 -4.22 -20.48
N TRP A 61 1.55 -4.87 -19.55
CA TRP A 61 3.00 -4.69 -19.38
C TRP A 61 3.81 -5.30 -20.53
N THR A 62 3.34 -6.41 -21.09
CA THR A 62 3.98 -7.10 -22.22
C THR A 62 3.56 -6.46 -23.56
N ASP A 63 2.27 -6.51 -23.88
CA ASP A 63 1.80 -6.24 -25.25
C ASP A 63 1.52 -4.74 -25.48
N THR A 64 1.16 -3.99 -24.43
CA THR A 64 0.86 -2.54 -24.55
C THR A 64 2.10 -1.70 -24.30
N LEU A 65 2.86 -1.99 -23.25
CA LEU A 65 4.04 -1.21 -22.88
C LEU A 65 5.36 -1.76 -23.45
N HIS A 66 5.37 -2.96 -24.04
CA HIS A 66 6.58 -3.56 -24.63
C HIS A 66 7.79 -3.59 -23.67
N LEU A 67 7.56 -3.75 -22.37
CA LEU A 67 8.65 -3.73 -21.39
C LEU A 67 9.49 -5.00 -21.42
N ASN A 68 8.94 -6.13 -21.89
CA ASN A 68 9.67 -7.36 -22.12
C ASN A 68 10.87 -7.14 -23.07
N GLU A 69 10.65 -6.44 -24.18
CA GLU A 69 11.69 -6.14 -25.17
C GLU A 69 12.82 -5.27 -24.58
N VAL A 70 12.45 -4.28 -23.75
CA VAL A 70 13.42 -3.40 -23.09
C VAL A 70 14.23 -4.18 -22.04
N ILE A 71 13.58 -5.07 -21.28
CA ILE A 71 14.25 -5.89 -20.28
C ILE A 71 15.25 -6.83 -20.93
N GLU A 72 14.86 -7.54 -21.99
CA GLU A 72 15.69 -8.52 -22.70
C GLU A 72 16.96 -7.90 -23.31
N THR A 73 16.89 -6.62 -23.71
CA THR A 73 17.95 -5.97 -24.49
C THR A 73 18.77 -4.96 -23.70
N GLY A 74 18.21 -4.37 -22.64
CA GLY A 74 18.79 -3.18 -22.02
C GLY A 74 18.81 -3.14 -20.49
N VAL A 75 18.10 -4.01 -19.78
CA VAL A 75 18.00 -3.92 -18.31
C VAL A 75 18.86 -4.99 -17.66
N SER A 76 20.06 -4.61 -17.21
CA SER A 76 20.92 -5.45 -16.39
C SER A 76 20.48 -5.52 -14.92
N PRO A 77 20.93 -6.51 -14.13
CA PRO A 77 20.65 -6.54 -12.69
C PRO A 77 21.11 -5.27 -11.96
N ALA A 78 22.27 -4.71 -12.32
CA ALA A 78 22.74 -3.46 -11.75
C ALA A 78 21.79 -2.29 -12.04
N THR A 79 21.26 -2.22 -13.27
CA THR A 79 20.27 -1.20 -13.67
C THR A 79 18.95 -1.39 -12.92
N ALA A 80 18.47 -2.63 -12.82
CA ALA A 80 17.26 -2.99 -12.09
C ALA A 80 17.35 -2.59 -10.61
N LEU A 81 18.47 -2.90 -9.95
CA LEU A 81 18.74 -2.50 -8.56
C LEU A 81 18.83 -0.98 -8.40
N ALA A 82 19.43 -0.28 -9.37
CA ALA A 82 19.57 1.17 -9.35
C ALA A 82 18.23 1.92 -9.42
N VAL A 83 17.22 1.34 -10.07
CA VAL A 83 15.84 1.85 -10.07
C VAL A 83 14.97 1.26 -8.95
N GLY A 84 15.59 0.56 -7.99
CA GLY A 84 14.96 0.11 -6.76
C GLY A 84 14.20 -1.22 -6.85
N LEU A 85 14.29 -1.96 -7.95
CA LEU A 85 13.83 -3.35 -7.96
C LEU A 85 14.63 -4.18 -6.95
N LYS A 86 13.97 -5.17 -6.34
CA LYS A 86 14.59 -6.00 -5.30
C LYS A 86 14.74 -7.43 -5.76
N VAL A 87 15.78 -8.10 -5.27
CA VAL A 87 16.05 -9.52 -5.55
C VAL A 87 15.90 -10.35 -4.30
N ASP A 88 14.99 -11.32 -4.34
CA ASP A 88 14.76 -12.33 -3.31
C ASP A 88 15.81 -13.44 -3.41
N ALA A 89 16.85 -13.35 -2.58
CA ALA A 89 17.97 -14.29 -2.59
C ALA A 89 17.52 -15.72 -2.23
N ALA A 90 16.40 -15.90 -1.54
CA ALA A 90 15.89 -17.23 -1.19
C ALA A 90 15.39 -18.02 -2.41
N ARG A 91 15.21 -17.36 -3.56
CA ARG A 91 14.79 -17.99 -4.83
C ARG A 91 15.98 -18.45 -5.67
N LEU A 92 17.20 -18.09 -5.28
CA LEU A 92 18.41 -18.35 -6.04
C LEU A 92 19.19 -19.55 -5.46
N PRO A 93 19.82 -20.39 -6.31
CA PRO A 93 20.75 -21.40 -5.86
C PRO A 93 21.93 -20.78 -5.12
N PRO A 94 22.54 -21.50 -4.16
CA PRO A 94 23.79 -21.07 -3.54
C PRO A 94 24.85 -20.72 -4.58
N GLY A 95 25.53 -19.57 -4.41
CA GLY A 95 26.59 -19.12 -5.30
C GLY A 95 26.14 -18.47 -6.61
N PHE A 96 24.83 -18.45 -6.93
CA PHE A 96 24.31 -17.87 -8.18
C PHE A 96 24.84 -16.45 -8.42
N LEU A 97 24.70 -15.56 -7.42
CA LEU A 97 25.09 -14.15 -7.55
C LEU A 97 26.60 -13.95 -7.68
N ALA A 98 27.43 -14.86 -7.16
CA ALA A 98 28.88 -14.74 -7.24
C ALA A 98 29.41 -15.04 -8.66
N GLY A 99 28.71 -15.88 -9.42
CA GLY A 99 29.05 -16.22 -10.80
C GLY A 99 28.23 -15.45 -11.85
N ALA A 100 27.31 -14.58 -11.44
CA ALA A 100 26.41 -13.87 -12.34
C ALA A 100 27.06 -12.60 -12.90
N ASP A 101 26.88 -12.36 -14.19
CA ASP A 101 27.21 -11.07 -14.80
C ASP A 101 26.09 -10.06 -14.49
N LEU A 102 26.33 -9.15 -13.54
CA LEU A 102 25.35 -8.13 -13.14
C LEU A 102 25.18 -7.00 -14.16
N THR A 103 25.93 -7.01 -15.26
CA THR A 103 25.84 -6.04 -16.36
C THR A 103 25.09 -6.60 -17.57
N SER A 104 24.81 -7.91 -17.62
CA SER A 104 24.11 -8.56 -18.72
C SER A 104 22.58 -8.56 -18.52
N PRO A 105 21.78 -8.11 -19.51
CA PRO A 105 20.32 -8.27 -19.50
C PRO A 105 19.86 -9.73 -19.39
N ALA A 106 20.61 -10.68 -19.94
CA ALA A 106 20.29 -12.10 -19.84
C ALA A 106 20.27 -12.59 -18.38
N THR A 107 21.09 -12.00 -17.51
CA THR A 107 21.04 -12.27 -16.06
C THR A 107 19.72 -11.79 -15.44
N THR A 108 19.18 -10.65 -15.87
CA THR A 108 17.86 -10.17 -15.41
C THR A 108 16.76 -11.11 -15.84
N VAL A 109 16.78 -11.57 -17.10
CA VAL A 109 15.82 -12.55 -17.61
C VAL A 109 15.89 -13.85 -16.79
N GLU A 110 17.09 -14.31 -16.44
CA GLU A 110 17.28 -15.49 -15.60
C GLU A 110 16.76 -15.29 -14.16
N LEU A 111 16.93 -14.09 -13.57
CA LEU A 111 16.36 -13.75 -12.27
C LEU A 111 14.81 -13.78 -12.32
N LEU A 112 14.23 -13.24 -13.38
CA LEU A 112 12.77 -13.26 -13.62
C LEU A 112 12.25 -14.68 -13.81
N ARG A 113 12.93 -15.52 -14.61
CA ARG A 113 12.59 -16.93 -14.78
C ARG A 113 12.60 -17.72 -13.48
N ARG A 114 13.41 -17.30 -12.50
CA ARG A 114 13.50 -17.89 -11.16
C ARG A 114 12.51 -17.30 -10.16
N ASP A 115 11.68 -16.32 -10.57
CA ASP A 115 10.79 -15.58 -9.68
C ASP A 115 11.58 -14.94 -8.51
N ALA A 116 12.76 -14.42 -8.84
CA ALA A 116 13.65 -13.78 -7.87
C ALA A 116 13.47 -12.25 -7.83
N VAL A 117 12.87 -11.62 -8.85
CA VAL A 117 12.60 -10.18 -8.83
C VAL A 117 11.29 -9.93 -8.08
N VAL A 118 11.36 -9.24 -6.95
CA VAL A 118 10.21 -9.08 -6.05
C VAL A 118 9.10 -8.30 -6.74
N GLY A 119 7.95 -8.96 -6.88
CA GLY A 119 6.72 -8.35 -7.40
C GLY A 119 6.65 -8.21 -8.91
N VAL A 120 7.57 -8.84 -9.65
CA VAL A 120 7.53 -8.93 -11.11
C VAL A 120 7.45 -10.39 -11.51
N GLU A 121 6.34 -10.77 -12.11
CA GLU A 121 6.08 -12.13 -12.59
C GLU A 121 6.41 -12.22 -14.08
N ALA A 122 7.08 -13.30 -14.49
CA ALA A 122 7.46 -13.49 -15.87
C ALA A 122 7.30 -14.95 -16.31
N GLN A 123 6.75 -15.15 -17.51
CA GLN A 123 6.82 -16.42 -18.23
C GLN A 123 7.95 -16.32 -19.25
N VAL A 124 9.05 -17.01 -18.97
CA VAL A 124 10.24 -17.02 -19.85
C VAL A 124 10.30 -18.35 -20.61
N THR A 125 10.47 -18.28 -21.92
CA THR A 125 10.61 -19.42 -22.82
C THR A 125 12.03 -20.02 -22.76
N ALA A 126 12.22 -21.18 -23.40
CA ALA A 126 13.51 -21.88 -23.39
C ALA A 126 14.65 -21.09 -24.07
N ASP A 127 14.31 -20.24 -25.04
CA ASP A 127 15.21 -19.33 -25.76
C ASP A 127 15.41 -17.97 -25.05
N GLN A 128 15.06 -17.87 -23.77
CA GLN A 128 15.19 -16.67 -22.93
C GLN A 128 14.34 -15.47 -23.37
N HIS A 129 13.23 -15.70 -24.06
CA HIS A 129 12.26 -14.65 -24.36
C HIS A 129 11.19 -14.57 -23.25
N ILE A 130 10.91 -13.35 -22.77
CA ILE A 130 9.85 -13.04 -21.82
C ILE A 130 8.53 -12.96 -22.61
N LYS A 131 7.81 -14.09 -22.64
CA LYS A 131 6.51 -14.21 -23.30
C LYS A 131 5.40 -13.43 -22.60
N ARG A 132 5.45 -13.34 -21.27
CA ARG A 132 4.51 -12.58 -20.45
C ARG A 132 5.28 -11.97 -19.29
N LEU A 133 4.94 -10.73 -18.96
CA LEU A 133 5.45 -9.94 -17.86
C LEU A 133 4.25 -9.30 -17.16
N GLY A 134 4.18 -9.38 -15.85
CA GLY A 134 3.16 -8.72 -15.03
C GLY A 134 3.73 -8.25 -13.70
N ILE A 135 2.95 -7.48 -12.94
CA ILE A 135 3.38 -6.97 -11.64
C ILE A 135 2.39 -7.36 -10.54
N THR A 136 2.82 -7.28 -9.29
CA THR A 136 1.98 -7.63 -8.14
C THR A 136 2.05 -6.54 -7.07
N CYS A 137 1.22 -6.66 -6.03
CA CYS A 137 1.23 -5.71 -4.90
C CYS A 137 2.62 -5.61 -4.25
N ALA A 138 3.38 -6.72 -4.24
CA ALA A 138 4.71 -6.80 -3.64
C ALA A 138 5.76 -5.93 -4.35
N LEU A 139 5.54 -5.49 -5.59
CA LEU A 139 6.49 -4.61 -6.29
C LEU A 139 6.71 -3.33 -5.50
N CYS A 140 5.61 -2.69 -5.09
CA CYS A 140 5.62 -1.44 -4.32
C CYS A 140 5.64 -1.67 -2.82
N HIS A 141 4.99 -2.74 -2.34
CA HIS A 141 4.73 -2.97 -0.91
C HIS A 141 5.59 -4.07 -0.28
N SER A 142 6.67 -4.50 -0.92
CA SER A 142 7.70 -5.33 -0.31
C SER A 142 9.09 -4.75 -0.53
N THR A 143 10.01 -5.08 0.38
CA THR A 143 11.45 -4.85 0.22
C THR A 143 12.22 -6.11 0.62
N VAL A 144 13.54 -6.02 0.75
CA VAL A 144 14.39 -7.10 1.26
C VAL A 144 15.23 -6.61 2.44
N ASP A 145 15.71 -7.55 3.25
CA ASP A 145 16.53 -7.25 4.44
C ASP A 145 18.00 -6.89 4.12
N ASN A 146 18.38 -6.83 2.85
CA ASN A 146 19.75 -6.53 2.39
C ASN A 146 20.83 -7.46 2.95
N SER A 147 20.46 -8.68 3.37
CA SER A 147 21.38 -9.65 3.98
C SER A 147 22.48 -10.16 3.05
N VAL A 148 22.35 -9.97 1.73
CA VAL A 148 23.35 -10.36 0.74
C VAL A 148 24.08 -9.14 0.17
N ALA A 149 23.32 -8.13 -0.27
CA ALA A 149 23.82 -6.86 -0.79
C ALA A 149 22.70 -5.81 -0.71
N PRO A 150 22.98 -4.50 -0.89
CA PRO A 150 21.93 -3.50 -1.04
C PRO A 150 20.96 -3.89 -2.16
N GLY A 151 19.66 -3.99 -1.83
CA GLY A 151 18.60 -4.43 -2.75
C GLY A 151 18.47 -5.94 -2.94
N VAL A 152 19.30 -6.76 -2.27
CA VAL A 152 19.32 -8.22 -2.40
C VAL A 152 19.31 -8.89 -1.02
N GLY A 153 18.31 -9.73 -0.76
CA GLY A 153 18.18 -10.41 0.54
C GLY A 153 16.89 -11.22 0.63
N ARG A 154 16.44 -11.48 1.86
CA ARG A 154 15.17 -12.15 2.10
C ARG A 154 14.02 -11.16 2.02
N ARG A 155 12.95 -11.54 1.32
CA ARG A 155 11.74 -10.71 1.15
C ARG A 155 11.07 -10.35 2.47
N LEU A 156 10.70 -9.08 2.59
CA LEU A 156 9.95 -8.48 3.70
C LEU A 156 8.66 -7.85 3.15
N ASP A 157 7.52 -8.45 3.45
CA ASP A 157 6.23 -7.97 2.97
C ASP A 157 5.65 -6.85 3.86
N GLY A 158 4.95 -5.92 3.22
CA GLY A 158 4.25 -4.82 3.86
C GLY A 158 5.11 -3.58 4.12
N LEU A 159 6.43 -3.71 4.08
CA LEU A 159 7.34 -2.57 4.11
C LEU A 159 7.39 -1.94 2.72
N PRO A 160 7.16 -0.61 2.61
CA PRO A 160 7.13 0.05 1.31
C PRO A 160 8.52 0.05 0.70
N ASN A 161 8.61 -0.22 -0.61
CA ASN A 161 9.86 -0.09 -1.34
C ASN A 161 10.19 1.39 -1.56
N ARG A 162 10.96 1.96 -0.63
CA ARG A 162 11.36 3.38 -0.65
C ARG A 162 12.36 3.74 -1.75
N ASP A 163 12.95 2.74 -2.39
CA ASP A 163 13.93 2.94 -3.45
C ASP A 163 13.32 2.78 -4.84
N LEU A 164 12.12 2.19 -4.94
CA LEU A 164 11.47 1.88 -6.22
C LEU A 164 11.15 3.17 -6.98
N ASN A 165 11.74 3.32 -8.16
CA ASN A 165 11.41 4.41 -9.06
C ASN A 165 10.41 3.93 -10.12
N VAL A 166 9.14 3.86 -9.74
CA VAL A 166 8.05 3.40 -10.62
C VAL A 166 8.00 4.22 -11.91
N GLY A 167 8.16 5.54 -11.79
CA GLY A 167 8.15 6.45 -12.93
C GLY A 167 9.28 6.15 -13.92
N ALA A 168 10.51 6.00 -13.46
CA ALA A 168 11.63 5.64 -14.34
C ALA A 168 11.42 4.29 -15.02
N ILE A 169 10.88 3.28 -14.32
CA ILE A 169 10.59 1.96 -14.88
C ILE A 169 9.54 2.06 -15.98
N VAL A 170 8.42 2.73 -15.73
CA VAL A 170 7.35 2.91 -16.74
C VAL A 170 7.87 3.71 -17.95
N ALA A 171 8.68 4.74 -17.72
CA ALA A 171 9.25 5.59 -18.76
C ALA A 171 10.22 4.84 -19.72
N LEU A 172 10.68 3.63 -19.37
CA LEU A 172 11.44 2.77 -20.27
C LEU A 172 10.64 2.31 -21.48
N SER A 173 9.31 2.23 -21.38
CA SER A 173 8.45 1.77 -22.45
C SER A 173 8.70 2.54 -23.76
N PRO A 174 8.95 1.86 -24.90
CA PRO A 174 9.26 2.53 -26.16
C PRO A 174 8.04 3.25 -26.76
N VAL A 175 6.82 2.86 -26.37
CA VAL A 175 5.58 3.40 -26.95
C VAL A 175 5.11 4.70 -26.31
N LEU A 176 5.68 5.08 -25.15
CA LEU A 176 5.23 6.28 -24.44
C LEU A 176 5.77 7.58 -25.08
N PRO A 177 4.92 8.61 -25.26
CA PRO A 177 5.38 9.91 -25.73
C PRO A 177 6.41 10.55 -24.77
N ALA A 178 7.34 11.33 -25.33
CA ALA A 178 8.40 12.00 -24.55
C ALA A 178 7.85 12.88 -23.41
N ALA A 179 6.74 13.60 -23.64
CA ALA A 179 6.10 14.42 -22.62
C ALA A 179 5.57 13.59 -21.43
N VAL A 180 5.02 12.40 -21.71
CA VAL A 180 4.54 11.47 -20.67
C VAL A 180 5.72 10.88 -19.90
N LYS A 181 6.79 10.50 -20.60
CA LYS A 181 8.04 10.03 -19.96
C LYS A 181 8.64 11.10 -19.04
N ALA A 182 8.61 12.37 -19.43
CA ALA A 182 9.11 13.46 -18.60
C ALA A 182 8.34 13.58 -17.27
N VAL A 183 7.01 13.38 -17.29
CA VAL A 183 6.19 13.34 -16.07
C VAL A 183 6.59 12.16 -15.19
N PHE A 184 6.62 10.94 -15.73
CA PHE A 184 7.00 9.76 -14.95
C PHE A 184 8.43 9.88 -14.37
N ASN A 185 9.39 10.37 -15.14
CA ASN A 185 10.76 10.60 -14.65
C ASN A 185 10.85 11.66 -13.53
N SER A 186 9.83 12.51 -13.35
CA SER A 186 9.80 13.50 -12.27
C SER A 186 9.40 12.94 -10.90
N TRP A 187 8.84 11.72 -10.84
CA TRP A 187 8.31 11.16 -9.60
C TRP A 187 9.39 10.81 -8.57
N GLY A 188 10.49 10.24 -9.05
CA GLY A 188 11.62 9.83 -8.22
C GLY A 188 11.36 8.57 -7.37
N PRO A 189 12.39 8.10 -6.65
CA PRO A 189 12.34 6.88 -5.84
C PRO A 189 11.31 6.93 -4.70
N GLY A 190 10.65 5.79 -4.45
CA GLY A 190 9.74 5.59 -3.32
C GLY A 190 8.41 6.33 -3.42
N LYS A 191 8.15 7.00 -4.55
CA LYS A 191 6.95 7.78 -4.81
C LYS A 191 6.15 7.23 -5.98
N TYR A 192 4.85 7.48 -5.92
CA TYR A 192 3.89 7.05 -6.93
C TYR A 192 2.69 8.01 -6.92
N ASP A 193 2.16 8.33 -8.10
CA ASP A 193 0.89 9.06 -8.22
C ASP A 193 -0.17 8.10 -8.78
N ALA A 194 -1.11 7.68 -7.93
CA ALA A 194 -2.13 6.70 -8.29
C ALA A 194 -3.32 7.34 -9.00
N GLU A 195 -3.40 8.67 -9.05
CA GLU A 195 -4.53 9.39 -9.62
C GLU A 195 -4.14 10.07 -10.95
N PHE A 196 -2.85 10.11 -11.30
CA PHE A 196 -2.33 10.74 -12.52
C PHE A 196 -2.98 10.21 -13.81
N ASN A 197 -3.21 8.90 -13.91
CA ASN A 197 -3.86 8.29 -15.08
C ASN A 197 -5.33 8.72 -15.26
N ARG A 198 -5.96 9.24 -14.19
CA ARG A 198 -7.36 9.69 -14.19
C ARG A 198 -7.47 11.20 -14.41
N ASP A 199 -6.65 12.00 -13.72
CA ASP A 199 -6.80 13.46 -13.69
C ASP A 199 -5.65 14.24 -14.33
N GLY A 200 -4.54 13.59 -14.70
CA GLY A 200 -3.38 14.22 -15.32
C GLY A 200 -2.59 15.17 -14.40
N ILE A 201 -2.94 15.25 -13.11
CA ILE A 201 -2.22 16.07 -12.14
C ILE A 201 -0.97 15.32 -11.67
N ASN A 202 0.20 15.95 -11.80
CA ASN A 202 1.46 15.37 -11.35
C ASN A 202 1.73 15.74 -9.88
N SER A 203 1.28 14.91 -8.93
CA SER A 203 1.52 15.06 -7.50
C SER A 203 1.90 13.72 -6.84
N PRO A 204 3.11 13.19 -7.12
CA PRO A 204 3.54 11.90 -6.62
C PRO A 204 3.81 11.95 -5.12
N VAL A 205 3.36 10.90 -4.43
CA VAL A 205 3.41 10.78 -2.98
C VAL A 205 4.13 9.50 -2.57
N VAL A 206 4.64 9.48 -1.36
CA VAL A 206 5.38 8.34 -0.83
C VAL A 206 4.50 7.08 -0.79
N ILE A 207 5.05 5.93 -1.23
CA ILE A 207 4.34 4.64 -1.24
C ILE A 207 3.94 4.25 0.20
N PRO A 208 2.67 3.97 0.51
CA PRO A 208 2.26 3.59 1.87
C PRO A 208 2.87 2.25 2.32
N PRO A 209 3.14 2.05 3.62
CA PRO A 209 3.28 0.71 4.19
C PRO A 209 1.94 -0.03 4.09
N ALA A 210 2.01 -1.33 3.79
CA ALA A 210 0.85 -2.24 3.80
C ALA A 210 0.79 -3.09 5.08
N LEU A 211 1.57 -2.73 6.12
CA LEU A 211 1.62 -3.41 7.42
C LEU A 211 1.17 -2.51 8.57
N GLY A 212 0.91 -3.11 9.74
CA GLY A 212 0.56 -2.36 10.95
C GLY A 212 -0.87 -1.82 10.97
N LEU A 213 -1.70 -2.26 10.01
CA LEU A 213 -3.07 -1.80 9.80
C LEU A 213 -4.11 -2.55 10.67
N ARG A 214 -3.70 -3.59 11.41
CA ARG A 214 -4.62 -4.34 12.28
C ARG A 214 -5.28 -3.41 13.30
N GLY A 215 -6.61 -3.43 13.32
CA GLY A 215 -7.43 -2.66 14.25
C GLY A 215 -7.52 -1.16 13.90
N VAL A 216 -7.20 -0.78 12.67
CA VAL A 216 -7.40 0.58 12.15
C VAL A 216 -8.68 0.61 11.31
N ALA A 217 -9.62 1.51 11.62
CA ALA A 217 -10.96 1.52 11.01
C ALA A 217 -10.95 1.93 9.52
N LEU A 218 -10.18 2.96 9.17
CA LEU A 218 -9.96 3.39 7.79
C LEU A 218 -8.49 3.21 7.44
N GLU A 219 -8.16 2.18 6.65
CA GLU A 219 -6.75 1.78 6.47
C GLU A 219 -5.98 2.64 5.46
N THR A 220 -6.67 3.37 4.58
CA THR A 220 -6.06 4.25 3.55
C THR A 220 -5.73 5.64 4.12
N TYR A 221 -4.68 6.32 3.65
CA TYR A 221 -4.27 7.62 4.22
C TYR A 221 -5.34 8.70 4.20
N THR A 222 -6.18 8.73 3.17
CA THR A 222 -7.30 9.68 3.05
C THR A 222 -8.62 9.11 3.57
N GLY A 223 -8.60 7.91 4.13
CA GLY A 223 -9.78 7.25 4.69
C GLY A 223 -10.87 6.92 3.69
N GLU A 224 -10.55 6.86 2.39
CA GLU A 224 -11.45 6.57 1.24
C GLU A 224 -12.29 5.28 1.39
N GLY A 225 -11.88 4.43 2.32
CA GLY A 225 -12.46 3.14 2.56
C GLY A 225 -11.39 2.17 3.04
N PRO A 226 -11.72 0.88 3.02
CA PRO A 226 -10.80 -0.12 3.46
C PRO A 226 -9.61 -0.33 2.52
N VAL A 227 -8.55 -1.00 2.98
CA VAL A 227 -7.42 -1.36 2.09
C VAL A 227 -7.86 -2.17 0.87
N SER A 228 -8.94 -2.97 0.98
CA SER A 228 -9.49 -3.71 -0.15
C SER A 228 -10.08 -2.80 -1.25
N TYR A 229 -10.61 -1.63 -0.89
CA TYR A 229 -11.04 -0.64 -1.88
C TYR A 229 -9.81 -0.10 -2.65
N TRP A 230 -8.74 0.24 -1.93
CA TRP A 230 -7.50 0.71 -2.55
C TRP A 230 -6.83 -0.35 -3.41
N ASN A 231 -6.80 -1.61 -2.95
CA ASN A 231 -6.30 -2.73 -3.73
C ASN A 231 -7.09 -2.87 -5.05
N ALA A 232 -8.42 -2.75 -5.01
CA ALA A 232 -9.25 -2.83 -6.21
C ALA A 232 -8.99 -1.66 -7.17
N TYR A 233 -8.92 -0.44 -6.64
CA TYR A 233 -8.60 0.76 -7.41
C TYR A 233 -7.25 0.59 -8.13
N VAL A 234 -6.19 0.25 -7.39
CA VAL A 234 -4.83 0.07 -7.94
C VAL A 234 -4.75 -1.11 -8.90
N ALA A 235 -5.29 -2.27 -8.54
CA ALA A 235 -5.23 -3.44 -9.39
C ALA A 235 -5.93 -3.21 -10.74
N VAL A 236 -7.13 -2.61 -10.74
CA VAL A 236 -7.90 -2.43 -11.97
C VAL A 236 -7.42 -1.23 -12.78
N THR A 237 -7.21 -0.08 -12.14
CA THR A 237 -7.03 1.18 -12.87
C THR A 237 -5.57 1.55 -13.14
N GLN A 238 -4.63 1.08 -12.31
CA GLN A 238 -3.20 1.39 -12.45
C GLN A 238 -2.35 0.20 -12.87
N MET A 239 -2.56 -0.97 -12.28
CA MET A 239 -1.83 -2.18 -12.68
C MET A 239 -2.37 -2.74 -14.00
N HIS A 240 -3.59 -2.39 -14.40
CA HIS A 240 -4.31 -2.94 -15.56
C HIS A 240 -4.69 -4.42 -15.41
N GLY A 241 -4.89 -4.88 -14.18
CA GLY A 241 -5.44 -6.19 -13.87
C GLY A 241 -6.86 -6.37 -14.39
N HIS A 242 -7.20 -7.61 -14.71
CA HIS A 242 -8.49 -7.97 -15.28
C HIS A 242 -9.57 -8.03 -14.19
N GLY A 243 -10.29 -6.94 -13.94
CA GLY A 243 -11.25 -6.84 -12.85
C GLY A 243 -12.27 -5.73 -13.02
N SER A 244 -13.22 -5.66 -12.09
CA SER A 244 -14.23 -4.61 -12.08
C SER A 244 -14.02 -3.65 -10.91
N PHE A 245 -14.15 -2.35 -11.17
CA PHE A 245 -14.06 -1.30 -10.16
C PHE A 245 -15.02 -0.17 -10.49
N SER A 246 -15.78 0.27 -9.49
CA SER A 246 -16.74 1.35 -9.63
C SER A 246 -16.61 2.33 -8.47
N ASP A 247 -16.54 3.61 -8.82
CA ASP A 247 -16.63 4.71 -7.89
C ASP A 247 -17.30 5.92 -8.57
N PRO A 248 -18.61 6.12 -8.34
CA PRO A 248 -19.35 7.21 -8.94
C PRO A 248 -18.83 8.61 -8.56
N ALA A 249 -18.27 8.78 -7.36
CA ALA A 249 -17.77 10.08 -6.92
C ALA A 249 -16.50 10.50 -7.68
N LEU A 250 -15.73 9.52 -8.17
CA LEU A 250 -14.55 9.74 -9.00
C LEU A 250 -14.86 9.56 -10.50
N GLY A 251 -16.12 9.28 -10.87
CA GLY A 251 -16.54 9.05 -12.26
C GLY A 251 -16.01 7.76 -12.88
N ILE A 252 -15.64 6.76 -12.08
CA ILE A 252 -15.04 5.50 -12.56
C ILE A 252 -16.09 4.40 -12.61
N ASN A 253 -16.19 3.72 -13.76
CA ASN A 253 -17.02 2.53 -13.91
C ASN A 253 -16.37 1.57 -14.91
N ILE A 254 -15.59 0.62 -14.41
CA ILE A 254 -14.90 -0.41 -15.20
C ILE A 254 -15.49 -1.76 -14.85
N GLN A 255 -15.86 -2.52 -15.87
CA GLN A 255 -16.36 -3.88 -15.74
C GLN A 255 -15.64 -4.78 -16.73
N GLN A 256 -15.07 -5.88 -16.24
CA GLN A 256 -14.37 -6.87 -17.06
C GLN A 256 -14.80 -8.28 -16.70
N SER A 257 -14.82 -9.17 -17.69
CA SER A 257 -15.22 -10.57 -17.52
C SER A 257 -14.18 -11.50 -18.16
N PRO A 258 -13.49 -12.37 -17.38
CA PRO A 258 -13.72 -12.66 -15.96
C PRO A 258 -13.11 -11.62 -14.99
N ASP A 259 -13.80 -11.30 -13.90
CA ASP A 259 -13.22 -10.48 -12.82
C ASP A 259 -12.26 -11.33 -11.94
N ARG A 260 -10.97 -11.01 -12.00
CA ARG A 260 -9.88 -11.66 -11.24
C ARG A 260 -9.45 -10.87 -10.00
N VAL A 261 -10.03 -9.69 -9.77
CA VAL A 261 -9.69 -8.79 -8.66
C VAL A 261 -10.67 -8.97 -7.52
N THR A 262 -11.96 -8.73 -7.76
CA THR A 262 -12.98 -8.71 -6.70
C THR A 262 -13.01 -9.99 -5.85
N PRO A 263 -12.95 -11.20 -6.43
CA PRO A 263 -13.03 -12.44 -5.65
C PRO A 263 -11.88 -12.65 -4.65
N VAL A 264 -10.71 -12.05 -4.88
CA VAL A 264 -9.51 -12.28 -4.05
C VAL A 264 -9.32 -11.23 -2.95
N LEU A 265 -10.05 -10.10 -3.01
CA LEU A 265 -9.89 -8.97 -2.09
C LEU A 265 -10.08 -9.34 -0.61
N PRO A 266 -11.05 -10.18 -0.19
CA PRO A 266 -11.19 -10.54 1.23
C PRO A 266 -9.96 -11.27 1.78
N VAL A 267 -9.41 -12.21 0.99
CA VAL A 267 -8.24 -13.01 1.36
C VAL A 267 -6.98 -12.14 1.39
N LEU A 268 -6.81 -11.26 0.40
CA LEU A 268 -5.71 -10.30 0.36
C LEU A 268 -5.74 -9.34 1.56
N ARG A 269 -6.91 -8.78 1.87
CA ARG A 269 -7.08 -7.88 3.02
C ARG A 269 -6.77 -8.58 4.34
N ALA A 270 -7.25 -9.81 4.53
CA ALA A 270 -6.95 -10.58 5.74
C ALA A 270 -5.44 -10.78 5.92
N TYR A 271 -4.71 -11.04 4.83
CA TYR A 271 -3.26 -11.12 4.86
C TYR A 271 -2.59 -9.79 5.21
N GLN A 272 -2.98 -8.67 4.58
CA GLN A 272 -2.43 -7.34 4.89
C GLN A 272 -2.67 -6.93 6.35
N LEU A 273 -3.87 -7.19 6.89
CA LEU A 273 -4.16 -6.99 8.32
C LEU A 273 -3.42 -8.00 9.22
N GLY A 274 -2.96 -9.11 8.64
CA GLY A 274 -2.10 -10.13 9.22
C GLY A 274 -0.63 -9.68 9.38
N LEU A 275 -0.17 -8.73 8.57
CA LEU A 275 1.22 -8.27 8.56
C LEU A 275 1.55 -7.50 9.85
N ASN A 276 2.33 -8.15 10.72
CA ASN A 276 2.75 -7.60 11.99
C ASN A 276 3.86 -6.55 11.79
N ALA A 277 3.82 -5.48 12.59
CA ALA A 277 4.94 -4.56 12.71
C ALA A 277 6.13 -5.28 13.37
N PRO A 278 7.34 -5.26 12.79
CA PRO A 278 8.49 -5.88 13.43
C PRO A 278 8.83 -5.16 14.73
N THR A 279 9.28 -5.94 15.72
CA THR A 279 9.85 -5.38 16.94
C THR A 279 11.12 -4.61 16.59
N PRO A 280 11.39 -3.44 17.22
CA PRO A 280 12.66 -2.76 17.07
C PRO A 280 13.83 -3.71 17.38
N ALA A 281 14.90 -3.65 16.58
CA ALA A 281 16.07 -4.49 16.80
C ALA A 281 16.67 -4.23 18.20
N ALA A 282 17.19 -5.27 18.85
CA ALA A 282 17.85 -5.11 20.14
C ALA A 282 19.01 -4.10 20.02
N GLY A 283 19.09 -3.16 20.96
CA GLY A 283 20.10 -2.09 20.95
C GLY A 283 19.84 -0.96 19.96
N SER A 284 18.76 -0.98 19.16
CA SER A 284 18.43 0.10 18.21
C SER A 284 17.93 1.39 18.87
N PHE A 285 17.62 1.37 20.16
CA PHE A 285 17.19 2.54 20.91
C PHE A 285 17.56 2.41 22.40
N ASP A 286 17.68 3.55 23.09
CA ASP A 286 17.87 3.62 24.54
C ASP A 286 16.50 3.50 25.26
N PRO A 287 16.26 2.46 26.07
CA PRO A 287 15.01 2.28 26.80
C PRO A 287 14.68 3.41 27.79
N ALA A 288 15.69 4.00 28.45
CA ALA A 288 15.48 5.11 29.36
C ALA A 288 15.11 6.39 28.60
N ALA A 289 15.74 6.63 27.45
CA ALA A 289 15.34 7.72 26.56
C ALA A 289 13.92 7.53 26.01
N ALA A 290 13.54 6.31 25.60
CA ALA A 290 12.19 6.00 25.16
C ALA A 290 11.15 6.22 26.28
N GLY A 291 11.49 5.89 27.53
CA GLY A 291 10.68 6.19 28.71
C GLY A 291 10.41 7.69 28.88
N ARG A 292 11.45 8.53 28.74
CA ARG A 292 11.30 10.00 28.74
C ARG A 292 10.46 10.47 27.54
N GLY A 293 10.70 9.91 26.35
CA GLY A 293 9.94 10.21 25.14
C GLY A 293 8.44 9.91 25.27
N LYS A 294 8.07 8.83 25.97
CA LYS A 294 6.66 8.52 26.28
C LYS A 294 5.99 9.64 27.08
N VAL A 295 6.69 10.21 28.06
CA VAL A 295 6.15 11.35 28.84
C VAL A 295 5.86 12.52 27.92
N VAL A 296 6.85 12.94 27.11
CA VAL A 296 6.69 14.02 26.12
C VAL A 296 5.51 13.73 25.17
N PHE A 297 5.42 12.51 24.65
CA PHE A 297 4.35 12.09 23.73
C PHE A 297 2.96 12.26 24.34
N THR A 298 2.81 11.95 25.63
CA THR A 298 1.51 12.02 26.32
C THR A 298 1.19 13.39 26.92
N SER A 299 2.18 14.20 27.29
CA SER A 299 1.99 15.47 27.97
C SER A 299 2.34 16.66 27.07
N THR A 300 3.57 17.18 27.13
CA THR A 300 3.97 18.44 26.52
C THR A 300 3.85 18.42 24.99
N GLY A 301 4.20 17.30 24.36
CA GLY A 301 4.06 17.13 22.92
C GLY A 301 2.63 16.89 22.47
N ARG A 302 1.73 16.52 23.40
CA ARG A 302 0.30 16.24 23.16
C ARG A 302 0.02 15.28 22.00
N CYS A 303 1.00 14.50 21.55
CA CYS A 303 0.87 13.61 20.39
C CYS A 303 -0.26 12.59 20.58
N ALA A 304 -0.47 12.17 21.84
CA ALA A 304 -1.54 11.28 22.23
C ALA A 304 -2.97 11.87 22.07
N SER A 305 -3.16 13.14 21.70
CA SER A 305 -4.50 13.68 21.40
C SER A 305 -5.06 13.17 20.07
N CYS A 306 -4.18 12.86 19.12
CA CYS A 306 -4.54 12.25 17.83
C CYS A 306 -4.04 10.80 17.75
N HIS A 307 -2.82 10.52 18.23
CA HIS A 307 -2.23 9.19 18.24
C HIS A 307 -2.57 8.41 19.53
N LEU A 308 -3.86 8.13 19.72
CA LEU A 308 -4.42 7.51 20.93
C LEU A 308 -3.82 6.12 21.21
N PRO A 309 -3.04 5.91 22.30
CA PRO A 309 -2.43 4.61 22.58
C PRO A 309 -3.45 3.46 22.75
N ALA A 310 -4.62 3.76 23.33
CA ALA A 310 -5.71 2.79 23.50
C ALA A 310 -6.38 2.39 22.18
N MET A 311 -6.23 3.21 21.13
CA MET A 311 -6.81 3.00 19.79
C MET A 311 -5.70 2.83 18.77
N VAL A 312 -4.74 1.96 19.08
CA VAL A 312 -3.67 1.56 18.14
C VAL A 312 -2.86 2.73 17.57
N PHE A 313 -2.73 3.81 18.37
CA PHE A 313 -2.04 5.06 18.06
C PHE A 313 -2.68 5.86 16.91
N THR A 314 -4.01 5.86 16.81
CA THR A 314 -4.77 6.71 15.86
C THR A 314 -6.19 6.99 16.37
N ASP A 315 -6.69 8.18 16.10
CA ASP A 315 -8.06 8.62 16.37
C ASP A 315 -9.05 8.30 15.24
N VAL A 316 -8.57 7.78 14.11
CA VAL A 316 -9.44 7.36 13.00
C VAL A 316 -10.43 6.27 13.41
N ASN A 317 -10.13 5.52 14.48
CA ASN A 317 -11.05 4.54 15.06
C ASN A 317 -12.28 5.18 15.72
N LEU A 318 -12.23 6.49 15.99
CA LEU A 318 -13.38 7.30 16.40
C LEU A 318 -14.09 7.93 15.19
N GLY A 319 -13.66 7.63 13.96
CA GLY A 319 -14.17 8.24 12.73
C GLY A 319 -13.61 9.63 12.42
N ILE A 320 -12.55 10.05 13.10
CA ILE A 320 -11.96 11.39 12.94
C ILE A 320 -11.03 11.42 11.73
N LEU A 321 -11.25 12.40 10.86
CA LEU A 321 -10.36 12.77 9.76
C LEU A 321 -10.01 14.26 9.91
N HIS A 322 -8.81 14.61 9.47
CA HIS A 322 -8.17 15.90 9.68
C HIS A 322 -7.93 16.61 8.36
N ASP A 323 -8.00 17.94 8.39
CA ASP A 323 -7.58 18.77 7.28
C ASP A 323 -6.10 18.57 6.94
N PRO A 324 -5.70 18.72 5.67
CA PRO A 324 -4.28 18.73 5.28
C PRO A 324 -3.44 19.69 6.14
N SER A 325 -4.00 20.86 6.48
CA SER A 325 -3.33 21.86 7.34
C SER A 325 -3.14 21.42 8.80
N GLU A 326 -3.99 20.52 9.32
CA GLU A 326 -3.87 19.98 10.68
C GLU A 326 -2.78 18.90 10.77
N THR A 327 -2.53 18.21 9.65
CA THR A 327 -1.57 17.10 9.56
C THR A 327 -0.24 17.50 8.92
N GLY A 328 -0.17 18.66 8.29
CA GLY A 328 0.97 19.10 7.49
C GLY A 328 1.12 18.36 6.16
N MET A 329 0.08 17.63 5.73
CA MET A 329 0.08 16.82 4.51
C MET A 329 -0.31 17.63 3.29
N ASP A 330 0.05 17.15 2.10
CA ASP A 330 -0.25 17.81 0.82
C ASP A 330 -1.78 17.95 0.60
N PRO A 331 -2.31 19.18 0.44
CA PRO A 331 -3.72 19.37 0.13
C PRO A 331 -4.11 18.91 -1.27
N VAL A 332 -3.17 18.85 -2.23
CA VAL A 332 -3.46 18.43 -3.61
C VAL A 332 -3.94 16.99 -3.63
N ARG A 333 -3.20 16.05 -3.05
CA ARG A 333 -3.66 14.65 -2.96
C ARG A 333 -5.01 14.50 -2.26
N ALA A 334 -5.23 15.18 -1.15
CA ALA A 334 -6.51 15.10 -0.44
C ALA A 334 -7.68 15.55 -1.33
N SER A 335 -7.51 16.67 -2.05
CA SER A 335 -8.56 17.23 -2.92
C SER A 335 -8.96 16.35 -4.10
N ARG A 336 -8.11 15.38 -4.48
CA ARG A 336 -8.32 14.44 -5.59
C ARG A 336 -9.13 13.20 -5.20
N LEU A 337 -9.50 13.09 -3.92
CA LEU A 337 -10.09 11.92 -3.29
C LEU A 337 -11.32 12.34 -2.47
N LYS A 338 -12.33 11.47 -2.37
CA LYS A 338 -13.70 11.69 -1.86
C LYS A 338 -13.81 12.39 -0.51
N ASN A 339 -12.88 12.13 0.40
CA ASN A 339 -12.97 12.68 1.75
C ASN A 339 -12.33 14.06 1.88
N HIS A 340 -11.42 14.46 0.99
CA HIS A 340 -10.70 15.75 1.06
C HIS A 340 -9.90 15.94 2.37
N LYS A 341 -9.62 14.85 3.09
CA LYS A 341 -9.03 14.84 4.44
C LYS A 341 -8.01 13.70 4.57
N TYR A 342 -7.25 13.71 5.65
CA TYR A 342 -6.33 12.64 6.04
C TYR A 342 -6.76 12.01 7.37
N ARG A 343 -6.52 10.70 7.51
CA ARG A 343 -6.55 10.08 8.85
C ARG A 343 -5.27 10.39 9.61
N THR A 344 -5.34 10.35 10.94
CA THR A 344 -4.13 10.23 11.76
C THR A 344 -3.43 8.92 11.45
N THR A 345 -2.21 8.99 10.91
CA THR A 345 -1.42 7.80 10.59
C THR A 345 -1.09 6.98 11.86
N PRO A 346 -1.40 5.67 11.90
CA PRO A 346 -0.97 4.78 12.97
C PRO A 346 0.55 4.72 13.05
N LEU A 347 1.09 4.75 14.27
CA LEU A 347 2.54 4.83 14.49
C LEU A 347 3.25 3.46 14.51
N ARG A 348 2.53 2.36 14.24
CA ARG A 348 3.15 1.03 14.21
C ARG A 348 4.20 0.96 13.11
N ALA A 349 5.38 0.42 13.45
CA ALA A 349 6.55 0.31 12.59
C ALA A 349 7.11 1.64 12.05
N LEU A 350 6.80 2.79 12.65
CA LEU A 350 7.26 4.10 12.16
C LEU A 350 8.77 4.17 11.91
N SER A 351 9.57 3.52 12.76
CA SER A 351 11.04 3.46 12.61
C SER A 351 11.51 2.75 11.33
N GLN A 352 10.66 2.00 10.66
CA GLN A 352 10.96 1.26 9.44
C GLN A 352 10.42 1.93 8.18
N HIS A 353 9.69 3.04 8.33
CA HIS A 353 9.21 3.85 7.21
C HIS A 353 9.22 5.38 7.47
N PRO A 354 10.25 5.96 8.12
CA PRO A 354 10.28 7.40 8.45
C PRO A 354 10.64 8.30 7.24
N PRO A 355 10.24 9.59 7.27
CA PRO A 355 8.89 10.11 7.47
C PRO A 355 8.21 10.47 6.13
N TYR A 356 6.94 10.87 6.26
CA TYR A 356 6.02 11.33 5.21
C TYR A 356 6.52 12.56 4.45
#